data_AF-A0A1I3RST2-F1
#
_entry.id   AF-A0A1I3RST2-F1
#
_cell.length_a   1.000
_cell.length_b   1.000
_cell.length_c   1.000
_cell.angle_alpha   90.00
_cell.angle_beta   90.00
_cell.angle_gamma   90.00
#
_symmetry.space_group_name_H-M   'P 1'
#
loop_
_entity.id
_entity.type
_entity.pdbx_description
1 polymer ?
#
loop_
_entity_poly.entity_id
_entity_poly.type
_entity_poly.pdbx_seq_one_letter_code
_entity_poly.pdbx_strand_id
1 'polypeptide(L)'
;MVDQWHAYVNEDFAAAPSGKGVLQGQTFAAKDVFGLAGWTNTAGNPDWHRTHGPSAANAPVIDLLLGQGARLRGITHTDELMFSLNGENHHFGTPVNPRAVDRIPGGSSSGSAVAAASGTADFAVGTDTGGSVRIPSAYCGVFGIRPTHGAVPVDGVIPLSASFDTVGWMAAGSRTLLDVGLALLGGNAAEGEETGFGDRLLFAADAWSLADDACRRHLLAWLADAGAGVDRGEWVTAAPEGLPVWFDTFRTIQGYEIWREHGGWIERERPRFGPGIAERFAWSATLKQGDYERRAEDRLRIRAAMEALLGRGRLLVVPTLPSVAPRIGTSGDALEQLRIRTMQLSCIAGLSGLPQVTVPAGEVGGAPVAVSLIAGPGMDLPLLRWVDRLAQARPGRSLAASRPSAAAAGVAGEPGETGEGHTRRNG
;
A
#
# COMPACT_ATOMS: atom_id res chain seq x y z
N MET A 1 -6.12 20.43 -13.23
CA MET A 1 -5.17 19.59 -14.00
C MET A 1 -5.88 18.27 -14.17
N VAL A 2 -6.11 17.87 -15.41
CA VAL A 2 -6.66 16.54 -15.74
C VAL A 2 -5.71 15.48 -15.19
N ASP A 3 -6.22 14.47 -14.51
CA ASP A 3 -5.42 13.36 -13.99
C ASP A 3 -4.85 12.49 -15.13
N GLN A 4 -3.67 12.88 -15.64
CA GLN A 4 -2.92 12.08 -16.61
C GLN A 4 -2.38 10.76 -16.02
N TRP A 5 -2.49 10.55 -14.71
CA TRP A 5 -1.97 9.37 -14.03
C TRP A 5 -3.05 8.32 -13.79
N HIS A 6 -4.31 8.62 -14.09
CA HIS A 6 -5.45 7.72 -13.89
C HIS A 6 -5.49 7.14 -12.46
N ALA A 7 -5.17 7.98 -11.47
CA ALA A 7 -5.22 7.68 -10.05
C ALA A 7 -6.66 7.68 -9.51
N TYR A 8 -7.56 8.47 -10.10
CA TYR A 8 -8.93 8.68 -9.60
C TYR A 8 -10.01 7.96 -10.40
N VAL A 9 -10.92 7.29 -9.70
CA VAL A 9 -12.23 6.88 -10.27
C VAL A 9 -13.19 8.06 -10.36
N ASN A 10 -13.01 9.05 -9.49
CA ASN A 10 -13.76 10.30 -9.50
C ASN A 10 -12.92 11.43 -8.88
N GLU A 11 -12.44 12.36 -9.73
CA GLU A 11 -11.66 13.52 -9.31
C GLU A 11 -12.52 14.73 -8.89
N ASP A 12 -13.82 14.71 -9.20
CA ASP A 12 -14.76 15.79 -8.90
C ASP A 12 -15.42 15.62 -7.52
N PHE A 13 -15.35 14.42 -6.93
CA PHE A 13 -15.86 14.17 -5.59
C PHE A 13 -14.93 14.77 -4.53
N ALA A 14 -15.22 16.00 -4.13
CA ALA A 14 -14.46 16.74 -3.14
C ALA A 14 -15.28 17.04 -1.88
N ALA A 15 -14.63 17.05 -0.72
CA ALA A 15 -15.22 17.48 0.55
C ALA A 15 -14.34 18.56 1.19
N ALA A 16 -14.98 19.66 1.61
CA ALA A 16 -14.30 20.75 2.28
C ALA A 16 -13.91 20.37 3.72
N PRO A 17 -12.83 20.94 4.27
CA PRO A 17 -12.48 20.76 5.68
C PRO A 17 -13.65 21.15 6.59
N SER A 18 -13.88 20.37 7.64
CA SER A 18 -14.91 20.63 8.67
C SER A 18 -14.32 21.27 9.94
N GLY A 19 -12.99 21.32 10.05
CA GLY A 19 -12.28 21.92 11.19
C GLY A 19 -10.92 22.51 10.82
N LYS A 20 -10.09 22.73 11.84
CA LYS A 20 -8.71 23.22 11.73
C LYS A 20 -7.83 22.34 12.60
N GLY A 21 -6.64 22.01 12.12
CA GLY A 21 -5.72 21.12 12.82
C GLY A 21 -4.39 20.97 12.09
N VAL A 22 -3.67 19.90 12.41
CA VAL A 22 -2.30 19.65 11.91
C VAL A 22 -2.24 19.47 10.38
N LEU A 23 -3.38 19.18 9.74
CA LEU A 23 -3.48 18.98 8.29
C LEU A 23 -4.02 20.21 7.55
N GLN A 24 -4.10 21.36 8.21
CA GLN A 24 -4.63 22.57 7.59
C GLN A 24 -3.87 22.94 6.32
N GLY A 25 -4.63 23.12 5.23
CA GLY A 25 -4.09 23.49 3.92
C GLY A 25 -3.60 22.30 3.09
N GLN A 26 -3.63 21.09 3.63
CA GLN A 26 -3.29 19.86 2.89
C GLN A 26 -4.53 19.27 2.22
N THR A 27 -4.29 18.57 1.12
CA THR A 27 -5.29 17.82 0.34
C THR A 27 -5.03 16.33 0.45
N PHE A 28 -6.09 15.54 0.45
CA PHE A 28 -5.97 14.09 0.45
C PHE A 28 -6.87 13.40 -0.55
N ALA A 29 -6.47 12.20 -0.94
CA ALA A 29 -7.28 11.29 -1.72
C ALA A 29 -7.69 10.06 -0.88
N ALA A 30 -8.87 9.51 -1.14
CA ALA A 30 -9.36 8.32 -0.44
C ALA A 30 -9.55 7.17 -1.42
N LYS A 31 -9.09 5.97 -1.08
CA LYS A 31 -9.35 4.75 -1.87
C LYS A 31 -10.86 4.50 -2.03
N ASP A 32 -11.28 3.93 -3.15
CA ASP A 32 -12.70 3.65 -3.43
C ASP A 32 -13.29 2.45 -2.64
N VAL A 33 -13.09 2.48 -1.32
CA VAL A 33 -13.57 1.53 -0.32
C VAL A 33 -14.01 2.22 0.96
N PHE A 34 -13.66 3.50 1.13
CA PHE A 34 -14.13 4.30 2.24
C PHE A 34 -15.53 4.80 1.93
N GLY A 35 -16.44 4.63 2.87
CA GLY A 35 -17.76 5.24 2.82
C GLY A 35 -17.62 6.75 2.78
N LEU A 36 -18.26 7.36 1.79
CA LEU A 36 -18.31 8.80 1.60
C LEU A 36 -19.78 9.16 1.40
N ALA A 37 -20.28 10.12 2.17
CA ALA A 37 -21.71 10.44 2.17
C ALA A 37 -22.20 10.76 0.75
N GLY A 38 -23.19 10.00 0.27
CA GLY A 38 -23.76 10.14 -1.08
C GLY A 38 -22.98 9.46 -2.20
N TRP A 39 -21.83 8.82 -1.92
CA TRP A 39 -21.06 8.07 -2.90
C TRP A 39 -21.36 6.57 -2.84
N THR A 40 -21.54 5.96 -4.01
CA THR A 40 -21.57 4.50 -4.16
C THR A 40 -20.19 4.01 -4.55
N ASN A 41 -19.52 3.30 -3.64
CA ASN A 41 -18.21 2.75 -3.94
C ASN A 41 -18.27 1.67 -5.02
N THR A 42 -17.25 1.61 -5.88
CA THR A 42 -17.10 0.51 -6.85
C THR A 42 -16.35 -0.68 -6.26
N ALA A 43 -15.51 -0.48 -5.25
CA ALA A 43 -14.54 -1.48 -4.79
C ALA A 43 -13.75 -2.11 -5.97
N GLY A 44 -13.54 -1.35 -7.06
CA GLY A 44 -12.89 -1.85 -8.26
C GLY A 44 -13.68 -2.89 -9.04
N ASN A 45 -14.98 -3.09 -8.78
CA ASN A 45 -15.86 -3.99 -9.53
C ASN A 45 -17.19 -3.30 -9.94
N PRO A 46 -17.59 -3.33 -11.23
CA PRO A 46 -18.82 -2.67 -11.69
C PRO A 46 -20.11 -3.33 -11.15
N ASP A 47 -20.09 -4.64 -10.91
CA ASP A 47 -21.24 -5.34 -10.35
C ASP A 47 -21.39 -5.05 -8.85
N TRP A 48 -20.30 -4.78 -8.12
CA TRP A 48 -20.38 -4.27 -6.75
C TRP A 48 -21.05 -2.89 -6.71
N HIS A 49 -20.62 -1.95 -7.56
CA HIS A 49 -21.23 -0.63 -7.70
C HIS A 49 -22.74 -0.73 -8.03
N ARG A 50 -23.12 -1.64 -8.93
CA ARG A 50 -24.51 -1.84 -9.36
C ARG A 50 -25.42 -2.36 -8.23
N THR A 51 -24.88 -3.18 -7.32
CA THR A 51 -25.68 -3.87 -6.30
C THR A 51 -25.70 -3.18 -4.94
N HIS A 52 -24.92 -2.11 -4.77
CA HIS A 52 -24.84 -1.36 -3.51
C HIS A 52 -25.33 0.08 -3.71
N GLY A 53 -25.91 0.63 -2.64
CA GLY A 53 -26.37 2.03 -2.62
C GLY A 53 -25.26 2.98 -2.14
N PRO A 54 -25.52 4.30 -2.22
CA PRO A 54 -24.59 5.29 -1.70
C PRO A 54 -24.46 5.17 -0.18
N SER A 55 -23.26 5.47 0.33
CA SER A 55 -23.03 5.50 1.78
C SER A 55 -23.84 6.62 2.42
N ALA A 56 -24.48 6.32 3.56
CA ALA A 56 -25.31 7.28 4.28
C ALA A 56 -24.48 8.35 5.01
N ALA A 57 -23.24 8.03 5.36
CA ALA A 57 -22.30 8.91 6.05
C ALA A 57 -20.87 8.65 5.57
N ASN A 58 -19.98 9.57 5.92
CA ASN A 58 -18.55 9.34 5.77
C ASN A 58 -18.08 8.26 6.76
N ALA A 59 -17.07 7.49 6.36
CA ALA A 59 -16.31 6.67 7.30
C ALA A 59 -15.65 7.58 8.36
N PRO A 60 -15.57 7.19 9.64
CA PRO A 60 -15.05 8.07 10.70
C PRO A 60 -13.64 8.60 10.43
N VAL A 61 -12.79 7.80 9.76
CA VAL A 61 -11.44 8.24 9.37
C VAL A 61 -11.45 9.43 8.41
N ILE A 62 -12.44 9.51 7.52
CA ILE A 62 -12.61 10.66 6.61
C ILE A 62 -12.99 11.90 7.42
N ASP A 63 -13.94 11.78 8.34
CA ASP A 63 -14.36 12.89 9.19
C ASP A 63 -13.23 13.39 10.10
N LEU A 64 -12.38 12.49 10.62
CA LEU A 64 -11.19 12.86 11.39
C LEU A 64 -10.23 13.72 10.55
N LEU A 65 -9.95 13.33 9.31
CA LEU A 65 -9.05 14.09 8.41
C LEU A 65 -9.63 15.46 8.04
N LEU A 66 -10.92 15.51 7.70
CA LEU A 66 -11.63 16.76 7.42
C LEU A 66 -11.65 17.68 8.64
N GLY A 67 -11.84 17.11 9.84
CA GLY A 67 -11.81 17.83 11.11
C GLY A 67 -10.43 18.38 11.45
N GLN A 68 -9.35 17.72 11.02
CA GLN A 68 -7.97 18.17 11.16
C GLN A 68 -7.54 19.20 10.10
N GLY A 69 -8.48 19.68 9.28
CA GLY A 69 -8.25 20.77 8.33
C GLY A 69 -7.83 20.33 6.93
N ALA A 70 -7.80 19.01 6.65
CA ALA A 70 -7.50 18.49 5.33
C ALA A 70 -8.73 18.60 4.41
N ARG A 71 -8.50 18.70 3.10
CA ARG A 71 -9.56 18.70 2.07
C ARG A 71 -9.51 17.39 1.29
N LEU A 72 -10.65 16.68 1.17
CA LEU A 72 -10.75 15.55 0.26
C LEU A 72 -10.79 16.08 -1.18
N ARG A 73 -9.91 15.56 -2.03
CA ARG A 73 -9.76 15.97 -3.43
C ARG A 73 -10.37 14.98 -4.42
N GLY A 74 -10.52 13.71 -4.06
CA GLY A 74 -11.07 12.72 -4.97
C GLY A 74 -11.00 11.30 -4.44
N ILE A 75 -11.64 10.42 -5.20
CA ILE A 75 -11.77 9.00 -4.91
C ILE A 75 -10.83 8.24 -5.84
N THR A 76 -9.94 7.44 -5.25
CA THR A 76 -8.84 6.77 -5.96
C THR A 76 -9.15 5.32 -6.30
N HIS A 77 -8.57 4.85 -7.39
CA HIS A 77 -8.66 3.46 -7.82
C HIS A 77 -8.21 2.46 -6.75
N THR A 78 -8.82 1.29 -6.81
CA THR A 78 -8.45 0.09 -6.06
C THR A 78 -8.39 -1.11 -6.99
N ASP A 79 -7.58 -2.10 -6.62
CA ASP A 79 -7.73 -3.44 -7.20
C ASP A 79 -9.13 -3.96 -6.93
N GLU A 80 -9.61 -4.82 -7.82
CA GLU A 80 -10.92 -5.47 -7.75
C GLU A 80 -11.13 -6.19 -6.42
N LEU A 81 -12.14 -5.72 -5.68
CA LEU A 81 -12.52 -6.17 -4.33
C LEU A 81 -11.33 -6.27 -3.39
N MET A 82 -10.32 -5.40 -3.57
CA MET A 82 -9.09 -5.35 -2.81
C MET A 82 -8.25 -6.64 -2.84
N PHE A 83 -8.65 -7.68 -3.59
CA PHE A 83 -8.11 -9.04 -3.51
C PHE A 83 -6.97 -9.28 -4.51
N SER A 84 -6.07 -8.31 -4.62
CA SER A 84 -4.87 -8.33 -5.45
C SER A 84 -3.81 -7.37 -4.88
N LEU A 85 -2.59 -7.45 -5.42
CA LEU A 85 -1.42 -6.66 -5.02
C LEU A 85 -0.78 -5.91 -6.20
N ASN A 86 -1.39 -5.96 -7.38
CA ASN A 86 -0.78 -5.48 -8.63
C ASN A 86 -1.06 -4.00 -8.90
N GLY A 87 -2.25 -3.51 -8.56
CA GLY A 87 -2.69 -2.19 -8.99
C GLY A 87 -3.39 -2.18 -10.35
N GLU A 88 -3.41 -3.32 -11.04
CA GLU A 88 -4.13 -3.50 -12.30
C GLU A 88 -5.60 -3.82 -12.02
N ASN A 89 -6.52 -3.16 -12.73
CA ASN A 89 -7.94 -3.45 -12.66
C ASN A 89 -8.50 -3.70 -14.06
N HIS A 90 -9.09 -4.87 -14.27
CA HIS A 90 -9.64 -5.29 -15.57
C HIS A 90 -10.79 -4.39 -16.05
N HIS A 91 -11.58 -3.86 -15.12
CA HIS A 91 -12.80 -3.11 -15.44
C HIS A 91 -12.55 -1.61 -15.59
N PHE A 92 -11.66 -1.08 -14.74
CA PHE A 92 -11.47 0.36 -14.59
C PHE A 92 -10.10 0.86 -15.08
N GLY A 93 -9.25 -0.03 -15.59
CA GLY A 93 -7.90 0.31 -16.03
C GLY A 93 -6.88 0.35 -14.89
N THR A 94 -5.65 0.74 -15.22
CA THR A 94 -4.50 0.70 -14.29
C THR A 94 -3.95 2.11 -14.10
N PRO A 95 -3.84 2.62 -12.85
CA PRO A 95 -3.14 3.86 -12.57
C PRO A 95 -1.68 3.80 -13.06
N VAL A 96 -1.20 4.88 -13.67
CA VAL A 96 0.18 4.96 -14.19
C VAL A 96 1.13 5.31 -13.06
N ASN A 97 2.12 4.46 -12.80
CA ASN A 97 3.14 4.71 -11.79
C ASN A 97 4.05 5.90 -12.22
N PRO A 98 4.03 7.05 -11.52
CA PRO A 98 4.75 8.24 -11.96
C PRO A 98 6.27 8.13 -11.76
N ARG A 99 6.74 7.11 -11.03
CA ARG A 99 8.15 6.83 -10.80
C ARG A 99 8.70 5.70 -11.68
N ALA A 100 7.83 4.96 -12.36
CA ALA A 100 8.22 3.93 -13.32
C ALA A 100 7.04 3.62 -14.26
N VAL A 101 6.86 4.44 -15.29
CA VAL A 101 5.65 4.47 -16.15
C VAL A 101 5.38 3.17 -16.91
N ASP A 102 6.39 2.31 -17.09
CA ASP A 102 6.30 1.01 -17.74
C ASP A 102 6.03 -0.15 -16.76
N ARG A 103 5.79 0.16 -15.49
CA ARG A 103 5.62 -0.80 -14.39
C ARG A 103 4.33 -0.57 -13.63
N ILE A 104 3.84 -1.65 -13.02
CA ILE A 104 2.62 -1.61 -12.22
C ILE A 104 2.82 -0.73 -10.97
N PRO A 105 1.78 -0.01 -10.51
CA PRO A 105 1.88 0.83 -9.31
C PRO A 105 1.84 0.02 -8.01
N GLY A 106 1.45 -1.25 -8.06
CA GLY A 106 1.13 -2.06 -6.90
C GLY A 106 -0.28 -1.81 -6.39
N GLY A 107 -0.77 -2.69 -5.53
CA GLY A 107 -2.13 -2.67 -5.04
C GLY A 107 -2.28 -3.27 -3.64
N SER A 108 -3.48 -3.25 -3.06
CA SER A 108 -4.72 -2.80 -3.70
C SER A 108 -5.00 -1.29 -3.63
N SER A 109 -4.21 -0.49 -2.91
CA SER A 109 -4.41 0.98 -2.82
C SER A 109 -3.63 1.73 -3.92
N SER A 110 -3.80 1.29 -5.17
CA SER A 110 -3.01 1.72 -6.33
C SER A 110 -3.16 3.21 -6.64
N GLY A 111 -4.40 3.67 -6.80
CA GLY A 111 -4.67 5.08 -7.09
C GLY A 111 -4.21 5.99 -5.97
N SER A 112 -4.34 5.55 -4.71
CA SER A 112 -3.88 6.31 -3.55
C SER A 112 -2.35 6.53 -3.56
N ALA A 113 -1.57 5.50 -3.89
CA ALA A 113 -0.12 5.63 -4.00
C ALA A 113 0.29 6.52 -5.18
N VAL A 114 -0.37 6.37 -6.34
CA VAL A 114 -0.13 7.22 -7.52
C VAL A 114 -0.49 8.68 -7.24
N ALA A 115 -1.60 8.94 -6.53
CA ALA A 115 -2.01 10.29 -6.17
C ALA A 115 -0.99 10.99 -5.26
N ALA A 116 -0.48 10.26 -4.25
CA ALA A 116 0.57 10.77 -3.37
C ALA A 116 1.90 10.96 -4.12
N ALA A 117 2.28 10.02 -4.99
CA ALA A 117 3.56 10.05 -5.71
C ALA A 117 3.61 11.12 -6.80
N SER A 118 2.49 11.39 -7.47
CA SER A 118 2.37 12.42 -8.50
C SER A 118 2.18 13.82 -7.92
N GLY A 119 1.84 13.93 -6.64
CA GLY A 119 1.49 15.20 -5.99
C GLY A 119 0.11 15.74 -6.42
N THR A 120 -0.77 14.88 -6.97
CA THR A 120 -2.17 15.25 -7.14
C THR A 120 -2.92 15.24 -5.81
N ALA A 121 -2.38 14.64 -4.76
CA ALA A 121 -2.77 14.92 -3.38
C ALA A 121 -1.52 14.99 -2.49
N ASP A 122 -1.56 15.74 -1.39
CA ASP A 122 -0.43 15.82 -0.46
C ASP A 122 -0.22 14.49 0.27
N PHE A 123 -1.31 13.78 0.56
CA PHE A 123 -1.32 12.41 1.03
C PHE A 123 -2.54 11.64 0.53
N ALA A 124 -2.57 10.32 0.75
CA ALA A 124 -3.74 9.51 0.44
C ALA A 124 -3.96 8.43 1.51
N VAL A 125 -5.22 8.07 1.73
CA VAL A 125 -5.61 6.95 2.60
C VAL A 125 -6.03 5.74 1.79
N GLY A 126 -5.60 4.57 2.25
CA GLY A 126 -5.90 3.27 1.68
C GLY A 126 -6.10 2.22 2.77
N THR A 127 -6.22 0.96 2.34
CA THR A 127 -6.34 -0.17 3.25
C THR A 127 -5.18 -1.12 3.06
N ASP A 128 -4.70 -1.74 4.14
CA ASP A 128 -3.65 -2.75 4.14
C ASP A 128 -4.15 -4.01 4.83
N THR A 129 -4.35 -5.08 4.04
CA THR A 129 -4.69 -6.43 4.55
C THR A 129 -3.48 -7.34 4.41
N GLY A 130 -2.96 -7.45 3.18
CA GLY A 130 -1.78 -8.25 2.83
C GLY A 130 -0.59 -7.42 2.36
N GLY A 131 -0.55 -6.12 2.64
CA GLY A 131 0.47 -5.20 2.12
C GLY A 131 -0.07 -4.07 1.23
N SER A 132 -1.39 -3.92 1.14
CA SER A 132 -2.06 -3.04 0.18
C SER A 132 -1.83 -1.53 0.35
N VAL A 133 -1.11 -1.09 1.40
CA VAL A 133 -0.53 0.26 1.50
C VAL A 133 0.98 0.19 1.27
N ARG A 134 1.66 -0.75 1.91
CA ARG A 134 3.13 -0.87 1.90
C ARG A 134 3.71 -1.18 0.51
N ILE A 135 3.09 -2.10 -0.23
CA ILE A 135 3.50 -2.52 -1.57
C ILE A 135 3.39 -1.37 -2.57
N PRO A 136 2.22 -0.73 -2.75
CA PRO A 136 2.13 0.38 -3.69
C PRO A 136 2.94 1.60 -3.26
N SER A 137 3.12 1.82 -1.95
CA SER A 137 4.07 2.85 -1.45
C SER A 137 5.48 2.61 -1.96
N ALA A 138 5.97 1.37 -1.82
CA ALA A 138 7.31 1.01 -2.23
C ALA A 138 7.51 1.06 -3.75
N TYR A 139 6.55 0.56 -4.55
CA TYR A 139 6.62 0.62 -6.01
C TYR A 139 6.49 2.05 -6.56
N CYS A 140 5.70 2.92 -5.92
CA CYS A 140 5.54 4.31 -6.32
C CYS A 140 6.57 5.25 -5.65
N GLY A 141 7.49 4.72 -4.86
CA GLY A 141 8.57 5.50 -4.24
C GLY A 141 8.09 6.56 -3.25
N VAL A 142 7.03 6.27 -2.49
CA VAL A 142 6.48 7.14 -1.43
C VAL A 142 6.53 6.45 -0.07
N PHE A 143 6.43 7.25 0.99
CA PHE A 143 6.29 6.69 2.32
C PHE A 143 4.87 6.13 2.49
N GLY A 144 4.75 5.08 3.29
CA GLY A 144 3.44 4.56 3.68
C GLY A 144 3.48 3.79 4.99
N ILE A 145 2.36 3.74 5.69
CA ILE A 145 2.26 3.04 6.98
C ILE A 145 1.04 2.13 7.02
N ARG A 146 1.28 0.89 7.48
CA ARG A 146 0.26 0.05 8.11
C ARG A 146 0.39 0.31 9.63
N PRO A 147 -0.57 0.96 10.30
CA PRO A 147 -0.50 1.14 11.74
C PRO A 147 -0.75 -0.18 12.49
N THR A 148 -0.61 -0.16 13.80
CA THR A 148 -1.06 -1.24 14.70
C THR A 148 -2.51 -1.59 14.35
N HIS A 149 -2.82 -2.88 14.24
CA HIS A 149 -4.17 -3.34 13.91
C HIS A 149 -5.17 -2.82 14.96
N GLY A 150 -6.24 -2.15 14.48
CA GLY A 150 -7.24 -1.51 15.33
C GLY A 150 -6.89 -0.11 15.86
N ALA A 151 -5.72 0.45 15.56
CA ALA A 151 -5.35 1.79 16.03
C ALA A 151 -6.09 2.93 15.31
N VAL A 152 -6.53 2.69 14.07
CA VAL A 152 -7.38 3.60 13.31
C VAL A 152 -8.71 2.90 13.01
N PRO A 153 -9.87 3.55 13.22
CA PRO A 153 -11.17 2.96 12.95
C PRO A 153 -11.31 2.49 11.50
N VAL A 154 -11.89 1.31 11.33
CA VAL A 154 -12.22 0.71 10.02
C VAL A 154 -13.72 0.77 9.71
N ASP A 155 -14.52 1.37 10.59
CA ASP A 155 -15.95 1.55 10.38
C ASP A 155 -16.24 2.31 9.08
N GLY A 156 -17.25 1.87 8.33
CA GLY A 156 -17.58 2.46 7.04
C GLY A 156 -16.56 2.16 5.93
N VAL A 157 -15.59 1.26 6.14
CA VAL A 157 -14.69 0.76 5.10
C VAL A 157 -15.20 -0.59 4.62
N ILE A 158 -15.21 -0.81 3.30
CA ILE A 158 -15.55 -2.13 2.75
C ILE A 158 -14.52 -3.15 3.24
N PRO A 159 -14.95 -4.17 4.00
CA PRO A 159 -14.05 -5.19 4.56
C PRO A 159 -13.49 -6.12 3.48
N LEU A 160 -12.36 -6.74 3.79
CA LEU A 160 -11.79 -7.86 3.05
C LEU A 160 -11.50 -9.04 3.99
N SER A 161 -10.77 -8.79 5.07
CA SER A 161 -10.45 -9.76 6.11
C SER A 161 -10.23 -9.02 7.42
N ALA A 162 -11.28 -8.96 8.24
CA ALA A 162 -11.34 -8.16 9.46
C ALA A 162 -10.16 -8.41 10.43
N SER A 163 -9.61 -9.62 10.47
CA SER A 163 -8.44 -9.95 11.29
C SER A 163 -7.18 -9.17 10.89
N PHE A 164 -7.10 -8.65 9.68
CA PHE A 164 -5.91 -8.01 9.12
C PHE A 164 -6.16 -6.60 8.59
N ASP A 165 -7.39 -6.27 8.21
CA ASP A 165 -7.76 -4.98 7.62
C ASP A 165 -7.35 -3.83 8.52
N THR A 166 -6.62 -2.89 7.93
CA THR A 166 -6.12 -1.70 8.62
C THR A 166 -6.22 -0.51 7.68
N VAL A 167 -6.67 0.64 8.19
CA VAL A 167 -6.56 1.90 7.45
C VAL A 167 -5.11 2.39 7.55
N GLY A 168 -4.46 2.55 6.40
CA GLY A 168 -3.12 3.11 6.30
C GLY A 168 -3.09 4.33 5.40
N TRP A 169 -1.98 5.04 5.41
CA TRP A 169 -1.82 6.27 4.61
C TRP A 169 -0.44 6.36 3.97
N MET A 170 -0.36 7.19 2.95
CA MET A 170 0.78 7.35 2.06
C MET A 170 1.04 8.82 1.78
N ALA A 171 2.31 9.21 1.73
CA ALA A 171 2.72 10.57 1.43
C ALA A 171 4.10 10.61 0.77
N ALA A 172 4.34 11.60 -0.09
CA ALA A 172 5.65 11.79 -0.71
C ALA A 172 6.74 12.20 0.31
N GLY A 173 6.36 12.91 1.37
CA GLY A 173 7.27 13.35 2.43
C GLY A 173 7.01 12.66 3.77
N SER A 174 8.08 12.38 4.51
CA SER A 174 8.01 11.80 5.86
C SER A 174 7.27 12.69 6.86
N ARG A 175 7.40 14.02 6.71
CA ARG A 175 6.73 14.98 7.59
C ARG A 175 5.21 14.90 7.45
N THR A 176 4.71 14.92 6.22
CA THR A 176 3.28 14.73 5.95
C THR A 176 2.78 13.38 6.46
N LEU A 177 3.56 12.31 6.29
CA LEU A 177 3.22 11.00 6.85
C LEU A 177 3.05 11.05 8.38
N LEU A 178 3.95 11.75 9.09
CA LEU A 178 3.87 11.95 10.53
C LEU A 178 2.67 12.82 10.93
N ASP A 179 2.41 13.92 10.22
CA ASP A 179 1.30 14.82 10.52
C ASP A 179 -0.07 14.12 10.37
N VAL A 180 -0.22 13.24 9.38
CA VAL A 180 -1.41 12.38 9.25
C VAL A 180 -1.50 11.39 10.41
N GLY A 181 -0.38 10.85 10.87
CA GLY A 181 -0.34 10.02 12.07
C GLY A 181 -0.79 10.76 13.32
N LEU A 182 -0.35 12.01 13.52
CA LEU A 182 -0.79 12.86 14.64
C LEU A 182 -2.30 13.10 14.57
N ALA A 183 -2.84 13.37 13.38
CA ALA A 183 -4.26 13.56 13.14
C ALA A 183 -5.12 12.32 13.46
N LEU A 184 -4.65 11.12 13.09
CA LEU A 184 -5.43 9.89 13.21
C LEU A 184 -5.26 9.16 14.56
N LEU A 185 -4.10 9.31 15.20
CA LEU A 185 -3.73 8.58 16.42
C LEU A 185 -3.82 9.45 17.69
N GLY A 186 -4.17 10.73 17.56
CA GLY A 186 -4.43 11.62 18.71
C GLY A 186 -3.20 12.13 19.45
N GLY A 187 -2.08 12.35 18.76
CA GLY A 187 -0.83 12.84 19.35
C GLY A 187 -0.61 14.35 19.19
N ASN A 188 0.24 14.94 20.03
CA ASN A 188 0.63 16.36 19.91
C ASN A 188 2.01 16.50 19.24
N ALA A 189 2.15 17.43 18.30
CA ALA A 189 3.44 17.78 17.70
C ALA A 189 4.52 18.13 18.76
N ALA A 190 4.11 18.70 19.90
CA ALA A 190 4.96 19.12 21.00
C ALA A 190 5.32 18.01 22.02
N GLU A 191 4.73 16.82 21.94
CA GLU A 191 5.14 15.69 22.80
C GLU A 191 6.57 15.24 22.46
N GLY A 192 7.37 15.11 23.53
CA GLY A 192 8.83 15.02 23.50
C GLY A 192 9.43 13.88 22.66
N GLU A 193 10.69 14.10 22.29
CA GLU A 193 11.47 13.42 21.24
C GLU A 193 11.96 12.00 21.53
N GLU A 194 11.63 11.39 22.67
CA GLU A 194 12.17 10.07 23.02
C GLU A 194 11.60 8.97 22.12
N THR A 195 12.27 8.73 21.00
CA THR A 195 12.07 7.50 20.26
C THR A 195 12.77 6.40 21.02
N GLY A 196 11.98 5.57 21.69
CA GLY A 196 12.48 4.46 22.50
C GLY A 196 13.28 3.40 21.74
N PHE A 197 13.55 3.56 20.44
CA PHE A 197 14.20 2.55 19.60
C PHE A 197 15.74 2.54 19.68
N GLY A 198 16.39 3.63 20.10
CA GLY A 198 17.86 3.71 20.21
C GLY A 198 18.62 3.17 18.99
N ASP A 199 19.80 2.57 19.21
CA ASP A 199 20.62 1.88 18.19
C ASP A 199 20.18 0.41 17.94
N ARG A 200 19.02 -0.02 18.43
CA ARG A 200 18.64 -1.44 18.48
C ARG A 200 17.82 -1.87 17.29
N LEU A 201 18.47 -1.94 16.14
CA LEU A 201 17.91 -2.45 14.90
C LEU A 201 18.16 -3.95 14.79
N LEU A 202 17.09 -4.70 14.55
CA LEU A 202 17.12 -6.13 14.24
C LEU A 202 16.93 -6.31 12.73
N PHE A 203 17.81 -7.05 12.07
CA PHE A 203 17.72 -7.36 10.65
C PHE A 203 17.18 -8.79 10.49
N ALA A 204 16.00 -8.95 9.89
CA ALA A 204 15.39 -10.28 9.70
C ALA A 204 16.09 -11.04 8.56
N ALA A 205 17.06 -11.90 8.90
CA ALA A 205 17.91 -12.60 7.94
C ALA A 205 17.10 -13.40 6.90
N ASP A 206 16.05 -14.06 7.36
CA ASP A 206 15.08 -14.79 6.54
C ASP A 206 14.32 -13.89 5.58
N ALA A 207 13.88 -12.70 6.00
CA ALA A 207 13.26 -11.72 5.12
C ALA A 207 14.26 -11.15 4.08
N TRP A 208 15.47 -10.80 4.51
CA TRP A 208 16.53 -10.29 3.63
C TRP A 208 16.99 -11.32 2.59
N SER A 209 16.83 -12.62 2.87
CA SER A 209 17.13 -13.70 1.91
C SER A 209 16.17 -13.74 0.72
N LEU A 210 14.95 -13.19 0.85
CA LEU A 210 13.95 -13.17 -0.22
C LEU A 210 14.21 -12.06 -1.26
N ALA A 211 15.00 -11.05 -0.90
CA ALA A 211 15.32 -9.92 -1.77
C ALA A 211 16.35 -10.29 -2.83
N ASP A 212 16.07 -9.89 -4.07
CA ASP A 212 16.98 -10.02 -5.20
C ASP A 212 18.30 -9.32 -4.89
N ASP A 213 19.43 -9.90 -5.32
CA ASP A 213 20.77 -9.45 -4.94
C ASP A 213 21.05 -7.96 -5.22
N ALA A 214 20.52 -7.43 -6.32
CA ALA A 214 20.66 -6.01 -6.66
C ALA A 214 19.91 -5.12 -5.66
N CYS A 215 18.67 -5.48 -5.31
CA CYS A 215 17.86 -4.76 -4.33
C CYS A 215 18.47 -4.89 -2.93
N ARG A 216 18.85 -6.11 -2.51
CA ARG A 216 19.48 -6.36 -1.22
C ARG A 216 20.73 -5.49 -1.01
N ARG A 217 21.67 -5.51 -1.97
CA ARG A 217 22.91 -4.72 -1.87
C ARG A 217 22.62 -3.22 -1.81
N HIS A 218 21.71 -2.73 -2.66
CA HIS A 218 21.33 -1.32 -2.68
C HIS A 218 20.71 -0.87 -1.36
N LEU A 219 19.75 -1.64 -0.82
CA LEU A 219 19.07 -1.32 0.43
C LEU A 219 20.02 -1.35 1.63
N LEU A 220 20.92 -2.33 1.72
CA LEU A 220 21.91 -2.39 2.80
C LEU A 220 22.89 -1.21 2.73
N ALA A 221 23.36 -0.84 1.54
CA ALA A 221 24.19 0.36 1.36
C ALA A 221 23.42 1.62 1.76
N TRP A 222 22.16 1.74 1.34
CA TRP A 222 21.30 2.87 1.68
C TRP A 222 21.11 3.01 3.20
N LEU A 223 20.94 1.90 3.91
CA LEU A 223 20.79 1.86 5.37
C LEU A 223 22.09 2.23 6.09
N ALA A 224 23.23 1.75 5.61
CA ALA A 224 24.54 2.10 6.14
C ALA A 224 24.78 3.62 6.04
N ASP A 225 24.52 4.19 4.85
CA ASP A 225 24.61 5.64 4.61
C ASP A 225 23.60 6.46 5.44
N ALA A 226 22.47 5.86 5.84
CA ALA A 226 21.47 6.50 6.69
C ALA A 226 21.86 6.48 8.18
N GLY A 227 23.01 5.92 8.54
CA GLY A 227 23.43 5.76 9.93
C GLY A 227 22.70 4.66 10.68
N ALA A 228 21.97 3.77 9.98
CA ALA A 228 21.23 2.66 10.59
C ALA A 228 22.13 1.49 11.05
N GLY A 229 23.42 1.76 11.29
CA GLY A 229 24.35 0.85 11.95
C GLY A 229 24.34 -0.59 11.43
N VAL A 230 24.26 -0.82 10.11
CA VAL A 230 24.10 -2.18 9.52
C VAL A 230 25.17 -3.16 10.04
N ASP A 231 26.41 -2.71 10.18
CA ASP A 231 27.52 -3.51 10.71
C ASP A 231 27.43 -3.80 12.22
N ARG A 232 26.63 -3.01 12.94
CA ARG A 232 26.38 -3.14 14.39
C ARG A 232 25.00 -3.75 14.71
N GLY A 233 24.17 -3.94 13.69
CA GLY A 233 22.83 -4.48 13.81
C GLY A 233 22.84 -5.96 14.15
N GLU A 234 21.85 -6.39 14.93
CA GLU A 234 21.67 -7.80 15.27
C GLU A 234 20.87 -8.48 14.15
N TRP A 235 21.40 -9.54 13.55
CA TRP A 235 20.69 -10.34 12.56
C TRP A 235 19.94 -11.47 13.24
N VAL A 236 18.63 -11.55 13.01
CA VAL A 236 17.72 -12.50 13.66
C VAL A 236 16.92 -13.26 12.62
N THR A 237 16.42 -14.45 12.99
CA THR A 237 15.39 -15.14 12.20
C THR A 237 14.03 -14.69 12.71
N ALA A 238 13.26 -13.96 11.90
CA ALA A 238 11.95 -13.45 12.32
C ALA A 238 10.89 -14.56 12.42
N ALA A 239 10.93 -15.52 11.50
CA ALA A 239 10.03 -16.67 11.43
C ALA A 239 10.81 -17.99 11.58
N PRO A 240 11.02 -18.50 12.80
CA PRO A 240 11.74 -19.75 13.03
C PRO A 240 11.15 -20.97 12.31
N GLU A 241 9.83 -21.00 12.10
CA GLU A 241 9.13 -22.03 11.33
C GLU A 241 9.23 -21.83 9.81
N GLY A 242 9.76 -20.67 9.39
CA GLY A 242 9.90 -20.25 8.01
C GLY A 242 8.78 -19.31 7.54
N LEU A 243 9.16 -18.28 6.79
CA LEU A 243 8.21 -17.36 6.15
C LEU A 243 7.19 -18.06 5.22
N PRO A 244 7.48 -19.17 4.51
CA PRO A 244 6.45 -19.93 3.80
C PRO A 244 5.31 -20.42 4.70
N VAL A 245 5.62 -20.86 5.92
CA VAL A 245 4.61 -21.32 6.89
C VAL A 245 3.77 -20.16 7.37
N TRP A 246 4.40 -19.02 7.69
CA TRP A 246 3.69 -17.80 8.08
C TRP A 246 2.79 -17.30 6.96
N PHE A 247 3.27 -17.29 5.72
CA PHE A 247 2.47 -16.93 4.55
C PHE A 247 1.25 -17.84 4.40
N ASP A 248 1.38 -19.15 4.56
CA ASP A 248 0.25 -20.08 4.50
C ASP A 248 -0.77 -19.83 5.62
N THR A 249 -0.30 -19.56 6.85
CA THR A 249 -1.14 -19.15 7.97
C THR A 249 -1.93 -17.89 7.65
N PHE A 250 -1.25 -16.84 7.16
CA PHE A 250 -1.89 -15.59 6.76
C PHE A 250 -2.93 -15.83 5.66
N ARG A 251 -2.52 -16.50 4.58
CA ARG A 251 -3.35 -16.73 3.39
C ARG A 251 -4.61 -17.52 3.74
N THR A 252 -4.50 -18.56 4.56
CA THR A 252 -5.64 -19.38 4.98
C THR A 252 -6.66 -18.58 5.79
N ILE A 253 -6.20 -17.80 6.77
CA ILE A 253 -7.08 -16.93 7.57
C ILE A 253 -7.76 -15.90 6.65
N GLN A 254 -6.96 -15.21 5.83
CA GLN A 254 -7.43 -14.19 4.91
C GLN A 254 -8.48 -14.76 3.95
N GLY A 255 -8.18 -15.86 3.27
CA GLY A 255 -9.09 -16.47 2.30
C GLY A 255 -10.42 -16.88 2.93
N TYR A 256 -10.39 -17.45 4.13
CA TYR A 256 -11.60 -17.87 4.83
C TYR A 256 -12.47 -16.66 5.20
N GLU A 257 -11.88 -15.60 5.73
CA GLU A 257 -12.60 -14.36 6.07
C GLU A 257 -13.16 -13.66 4.82
N ILE A 258 -12.39 -13.61 3.73
CA ILE A 258 -12.84 -13.07 2.43
C ILE A 258 -14.10 -13.80 1.95
N TRP A 259 -14.12 -15.14 2.03
CA TRP A 259 -15.31 -15.89 1.62
C TRP A 259 -16.50 -15.65 2.57
N ARG A 260 -16.25 -15.55 3.87
CA ARG A 260 -17.30 -15.19 4.84
C ARG A 260 -17.92 -13.82 4.55
N GLU A 261 -17.10 -12.87 4.11
CA GLU A 261 -17.54 -11.51 3.83
C GLU A 261 -18.29 -11.40 2.50
N HIS A 262 -17.70 -11.92 1.42
CA HIS A 262 -18.20 -11.70 0.06
C HIS A 262 -18.98 -12.87 -0.52
N GLY A 263 -18.85 -14.09 0.03
CA GLY A 263 -19.42 -15.32 -0.54
C GLY A 263 -20.93 -15.23 -0.77
N GLY A 264 -21.68 -14.71 0.20
CA GLY A 264 -23.13 -14.53 0.05
C GLY A 264 -23.55 -13.52 -1.03
N TRP A 265 -22.73 -12.48 -1.29
CA TRP A 265 -22.95 -11.57 -2.42
C TRP A 265 -22.59 -12.24 -3.74
N ILE A 266 -21.47 -12.98 -3.80
CA ILE A 266 -21.00 -13.69 -4.99
C ILE A 266 -22.02 -14.73 -5.46
N GLU A 267 -22.55 -15.53 -4.53
CA GLU A 267 -23.54 -16.58 -4.85
C GLU A 267 -24.85 -15.99 -5.39
N ARG A 268 -25.29 -14.86 -4.83
CA ARG A 268 -26.54 -14.19 -5.18
C ARG A 268 -26.44 -13.41 -6.48
N GLU A 269 -25.42 -12.57 -6.61
CA GLU A 269 -25.29 -11.59 -7.71
C GLU A 269 -24.50 -12.11 -8.89
N ARG A 270 -23.71 -13.18 -8.71
CA ARG A 270 -22.85 -13.80 -9.74
C ARG A 270 -22.05 -12.75 -10.54
N PRO A 271 -21.23 -11.95 -9.84
CA PRO A 271 -20.48 -10.84 -10.44
C PRO A 271 -19.49 -11.34 -11.49
N ARG A 272 -19.19 -10.48 -12.46
CA ARG A 272 -18.10 -10.70 -13.42
C ARG A 272 -16.79 -10.28 -12.77
N PHE A 273 -15.83 -11.19 -12.78
CA PHE A 273 -14.50 -10.97 -12.24
C PHE A 273 -13.46 -10.81 -13.34
N GLY A 274 -12.43 -10.02 -13.06
CA GLY A 274 -11.22 -9.97 -13.86
C GLY A 274 -10.36 -11.23 -13.70
N PRO A 275 -9.36 -11.41 -14.59
CA PRO A 275 -8.45 -12.56 -14.53
C PRO A 275 -7.73 -12.68 -13.18
N GLY A 276 -7.67 -13.89 -12.63
CA GLY A 276 -7.02 -14.19 -11.35
C GLY A 276 -7.88 -13.90 -10.12
N ILE A 277 -8.93 -13.07 -10.22
CA ILE A 277 -9.82 -12.76 -9.09
C ILE A 277 -10.84 -13.89 -8.89
N ALA A 278 -11.43 -14.39 -9.98
CA ALA A 278 -12.36 -15.53 -9.93
C ALA A 278 -11.72 -16.76 -9.30
N GLU A 279 -10.48 -17.08 -9.68
CA GLU A 279 -9.73 -18.23 -9.17
C GLU A 279 -9.42 -18.08 -7.68
N ARG A 280 -9.14 -16.86 -7.21
CA ARG A 280 -8.91 -16.59 -5.80
C ARG A 280 -10.18 -16.77 -4.97
N PHE A 281 -11.33 -16.26 -5.42
CA PHE A 281 -12.60 -16.50 -4.73
C PHE A 281 -13.01 -17.97 -4.76
N ALA A 282 -12.81 -18.65 -5.90
CA ALA A 282 -13.08 -20.08 -6.01
C ALA A 282 -12.22 -20.88 -5.02
N TRP A 283 -10.94 -20.54 -4.86
CA TRP A 283 -10.09 -21.13 -3.82
C TRP A 283 -10.57 -20.79 -2.41
N SER A 284 -10.90 -19.53 -2.12
CA SER A 284 -11.41 -19.11 -0.81
C SER A 284 -12.68 -19.87 -0.40
N ALA A 285 -13.58 -20.16 -1.36
CA ALA A 285 -14.79 -20.95 -1.14
C ALA A 285 -14.52 -22.41 -0.70
N THR A 286 -13.31 -22.94 -0.93
CA THR A 286 -12.94 -24.30 -0.52
C THR A 286 -12.46 -24.40 0.93
N LEU A 287 -12.14 -23.27 1.57
CA LEU A 287 -11.55 -23.24 2.90
C LEU A 287 -12.58 -23.60 3.98
N LYS A 288 -12.15 -24.41 4.94
CA LYS A 288 -13.03 -24.92 6.00
C LYS A 288 -12.75 -24.22 7.33
N GLN A 289 -13.78 -24.14 8.16
CA GLN A 289 -13.67 -23.55 9.50
C GLN A 289 -12.54 -24.18 10.33
N GLY A 290 -12.38 -25.49 10.29
CA GLY A 290 -11.31 -26.16 11.04
C GLY A 290 -9.90 -25.79 10.56
N ASP A 291 -9.72 -25.44 9.29
CA ASP A 291 -8.43 -24.96 8.78
C ASP A 291 -8.15 -23.55 9.31
N TYR A 292 -9.18 -22.69 9.29
CA TYR A 292 -9.12 -21.35 9.88
C TYR A 292 -8.79 -21.39 11.37
N GLU A 293 -9.46 -22.24 12.16
CA GLU A 293 -9.26 -22.33 13.62
C GLU A 293 -7.82 -22.70 13.98
N ARG A 294 -7.24 -23.70 13.30
CA ARG A 294 -5.84 -24.07 13.51
C ARG A 294 -4.87 -22.93 13.16
N ARG A 295 -5.11 -22.24 12.04
CA ARG A 295 -4.26 -21.10 11.64
C ARG A 295 -4.45 -19.89 12.56
N ALA A 296 -5.64 -19.68 13.12
CA ALA A 296 -5.89 -18.63 14.10
C ALA A 296 -5.07 -18.86 15.38
N GLU A 297 -4.93 -20.11 15.85
CA GLU A 297 -4.03 -20.46 16.96
C GLU A 297 -2.55 -20.20 16.60
N ASP A 298 -2.12 -20.57 15.40
CA ASP A 298 -0.77 -20.25 14.90
C ASP A 298 -0.50 -18.74 14.93
N ARG A 299 -1.48 -17.94 14.49
CA ARG A 299 -1.37 -16.47 14.48
C ARG A 299 -1.16 -15.91 15.89
N LEU A 300 -1.86 -16.43 16.90
CA LEU A 300 -1.67 -15.98 18.29
C LEU A 300 -0.23 -16.22 18.78
N ARG A 301 0.36 -17.37 18.42
CA ARG A 301 1.75 -17.68 18.75
C ARG A 301 2.74 -16.76 18.03
N ILE A 302 2.52 -16.53 16.73
CA ILE A 302 3.34 -15.61 15.91
C ILE A 302 3.30 -14.20 16.48
N ARG A 303 2.11 -13.71 16.84
CA ARG A 303 1.94 -12.39 17.46
C ARG A 303 2.72 -12.27 18.77
N ALA A 304 2.56 -13.24 19.68
CA ALA A 304 3.28 -13.22 20.96
C ALA A 304 4.81 -13.25 20.77
N ALA A 305 5.32 -14.04 19.82
CA ALA A 305 6.75 -14.10 19.51
C ALA A 305 7.28 -12.75 19.00
N MET A 306 6.56 -12.10 18.08
CA MET A 306 6.93 -10.80 17.53
C MET A 306 6.87 -9.68 18.57
N GLU A 307 5.86 -9.69 19.44
CA GLU A 307 5.74 -8.76 20.56
C GLU A 307 6.92 -8.91 21.54
N ALA A 308 7.30 -10.16 21.86
CA ALA A 308 8.45 -10.44 22.72
C ALA A 308 9.79 -10.03 22.08
N LEU A 309 9.94 -10.25 20.77
CA LEU A 309 11.16 -9.90 20.02
C LEU A 309 11.43 -8.39 20.04
N LEU A 310 10.39 -7.59 19.77
CA LEU A 310 10.52 -6.14 19.58
C LEU A 310 10.32 -5.34 20.86
N GLY A 311 9.40 -5.77 21.73
CA GLY A 311 8.98 -4.98 22.88
C GLY A 311 8.61 -3.55 22.47
N ARG A 312 9.01 -2.56 23.27
CA ARG A 312 8.80 -1.13 22.96
C ARG A 312 10.06 -0.40 22.48
N GLY A 313 11.17 -1.12 22.30
CA GLY A 313 12.49 -0.49 22.17
C GLY A 313 13.38 -1.03 21.06
N ARG A 314 12.82 -1.79 20.12
CA ARG A 314 13.54 -2.34 18.97
C ARG A 314 12.71 -2.17 17.71
N LEU A 315 13.40 -2.11 16.57
CA LEU A 315 12.80 -2.11 15.24
C LEU A 315 13.28 -3.32 14.47
N LEU A 316 12.36 -4.03 13.82
CA LEU A 316 12.71 -5.00 12.79
C LEU A 316 12.87 -4.27 11.46
N VAL A 317 13.99 -4.50 10.80
CA VAL A 317 14.33 -3.97 9.48
C VAL A 317 14.21 -5.09 8.46
N VAL A 318 13.34 -4.90 7.47
CA VAL A 318 13.09 -5.86 6.39
C VAL A 318 13.04 -5.14 5.04
N PRO A 319 13.40 -5.78 3.91
CA PRO A 319 13.02 -5.28 2.60
C PRO A 319 11.49 -5.14 2.54
N THR A 320 10.96 -4.03 2.00
CA THR A 320 9.51 -3.95 1.82
C THR A 320 9.03 -4.90 0.74
N LEU A 321 9.88 -5.13 -0.27
CA LEU A 321 9.62 -5.94 -1.45
C LEU A 321 10.87 -6.77 -1.79
N PRO A 322 10.70 -7.92 -2.45
CA PRO A 322 11.84 -8.72 -2.88
C PRO A 322 12.55 -8.12 -4.12
N SER A 323 11.84 -7.38 -4.95
CA SER A 323 12.35 -6.78 -6.20
C SER A 323 11.67 -5.45 -6.51
N VAL A 324 12.12 -4.79 -7.58
CA VAL A 324 11.41 -3.66 -8.19
C VAL A 324 10.05 -4.07 -8.77
N ALA A 325 9.18 -3.10 -9.01
CA ALA A 325 7.86 -3.31 -9.60
C ALA A 325 7.90 -4.11 -10.92
N PRO A 326 7.04 -5.11 -11.13
CA PRO A 326 6.90 -5.78 -12.42
C PRO A 326 6.54 -4.80 -13.54
N ARG A 327 6.94 -5.15 -14.78
CA ARG A 327 6.45 -4.45 -15.97
C ARG A 327 4.95 -4.69 -16.12
N ILE A 328 4.22 -3.71 -16.63
CA ILE A 328 2.80 -3.88 -16.99
C ILE A 328 2.67 -5.08 -17.95
N GLY A 329 1.67 -5.93 -17.75
CA GLY A 329 1.46 -7.15 -18.55
C GLY A 329 2.32 -8.35 -18.18
N THR A 330 3.19 -8.24 -17.15
CA THR A 330 3.84 -9.43 -16.57
C THR A 330 2.76 -10.37 -16.03
N SER A 331 2.79 -11.65 -16.42
CA SER A 331 1.76 -12.62 -16.06
C SER A 331 2.34 -14.03 -15.86
N GLY A 332 1.51 -14.98 -15.43
CA GLY A 332 1.90 -16.38 -15.23
C GLY A 332 2.77 -16.60 -13.99
N ASP A 333 3.54 -17.69 -14.01
CA ASP A 333 4.28 -18.20 -12.85
C ASP A 333 5.26 -17.18 -12.27
N ALA A 334 5.93 -16.40 -13.11
CA ALA A 334 6.90 -15.40 -12.64
C ALA A 334 6.24 -14.33 -11.75
N LEU A 335 5.04 -13.86 -12.12
CA LEU A 335 4.27 -12.91 -11.32
C LEU A 335 3.78 -13.55 -10.01
N GLU A 336 3.31 -14.80 -10.07
CA GLU A 336 2.82 -15.49 -8.86
C GLU A 336 3.95 -15.79 -7.87
N GLN A 337 5.12 -16.21 -8.35
CA GLN A 337 6.29 -16.42 -7.49
C GLN A 337 6.74 -15.11 -6.82
N LEU A 338 6.72 -14.01 -7.56
CA LEU A 338 6.99 -12.69 -6.98
C LEU A 338 5.94 -12.33 -5.92
N ARG A 339 4.65 -12.55 -6.23
CA ARG A 339 3.54 -12.28 -5.31
C ARG A 339 3.69 -13.08 -4.01
N ILE A 340 4.08 -14.35 -4.08
CA ILE A 340 4.33 -15.21 -2.90
C ILE A 340 5.47 -14.62 -2.05
N ARG A 341 6.63 -14.30 -2.66
CA ARG A 341 7.76 -13.69 -1.94
C ARG A 341 7.39 -12.34 -1.30
N THR A 342 6.63 -11.51 -2.01
CA THR A 342 6.11 -10.24 -1.48
C THR A 342 5.20 -10.46 -0.28
N MET A 343 4.31 -11.46 -0.33
CA MET A 343 3.41 -11.75 0.79
C MET A 343 4.11 -12.40 1.98
N GLN A 344 5.19 -13.15 1.76
CA GLN A 344 6.06 -13.63 2.85
C GLN A 344 6.68 -12.47 3.63
N LEU A 345 7.07 -11.39 2.96
CA LEU A 345 7.57 -10.18 3.63
C LEU A 345 6.43 -9.42 4.32
N SER A 346 5.31 -9.21 3.62
CA SER A 346 4.22 -8.38 4.12
C SER A 346 3.41 -9.04 5.24
N CYS A 347 3.37 -10.38 5.31
CA CYS A 347 2.61 -11.10 6.34
C CYS A 347 3.23 -10.97 7.73
N ILE A 348 4.51 -10.58 7.86
CA ILE A 348 5.18 -10.39 9.17
C ILE A 348 4.38 -9.40 10.04
N ALA A 349 4.07 -8.21 9.53
CA ALA A 349 3.24 -7.23 10.25
C ALA A 349 1.74 -7.53 10.18
N GLY A 350 1.29 -8.26 9.14
CA GLY A 350 -0.11 -8.69 9.02
C GLY A 350 -0.52 -9.64 10.15
N LEU A 351 0.24 -10.72 10.32
CA LEU A 351 0.00 -11.74 11.35
C LEU A 351 0.14 -11.19 12.76
N SER A 352 1.20 -10.40 12.99
CA SER A 352 1.51 -9.84 14.30
C SER A 352 0.65 -8.62 14.66
N GLY A 353 -0.01 -7.98 13.68
CA GLY A 353 -0.82 -6.78 13.90
C GLY A 353 0.00 -5.53 14.24
N LEU A 354 1.30 -5.54 13.90
CA LEU A 354 2.25 -4.52 14.29
C LEU A 354 2.31 -3.34 13.29
N PRO A 355 2.70 -2.14 13.76
CA PRO A 355 2.91 -1.00 12.91
C PRO A 355 4.17 -1.18 12.05
N GLN A 356 4.04 -0.90 10.76
CA GLN A 356 5.11 -0.98 9.77
C GLN A 356 5.11 0.26 8.89
N VAL A 357 6.25 0.97 8.84
CA VAL A 357 6.48 2.08 7.91
C VAL A 357 7.36 1.63 6.76
N THR A 358 6.95 1.96 5.55
CA THR A 358 7.70 1.83 4.29
C THR A 358 8.45 3.13 4.02
N VAL A 359 9.75 3.02 3.79
CA VAL A 359 10.65 4.16 3.54
C VAL A 359 11.28 4.00 2.15
N PRO A 360 11.02 4.93 1.22
CA PRO A 360 11.69 4.96 -0.08
C PRO A 360 13.21 5.02 0.09
N ALA A 361 13.90 4.10 -0.56
CA ALA A 361 15.33 3.88 -0.38
C ALA A 361 16.13 4.04 -1.69
N GLY A 362 15.64 4.85 -2.62
CA GLY A 362 16.26 5.08 -3.93
C GLY A 362 15.72 4.14 -5.00
N GLU A 363 16.54 3.85 -6.01
CA GLU A 363 16.12 3.13 -7.21
C GLU A 363 17.15 2.07 -7.62
N VAL A 364 16.64 0.97 -8.19
CA VAL A 364 17.44 -0.08 -8.83
C VAL A 364 16.92 -0.26 -10.25
N GLY A 365 17.78 -0.14 -11.26
CA GLY A 365 17.35 -0.28 -12.66
C GLY A 365 16.26 0.72 -13.08
N GLY A 366 16.29 1.93 -12.53
CA GLY A 366 15.33 3.01 -12.82
C GLY A 366 13.95 2.83 -12.20
N ALA A 367 13.79 1.95 -11.21
CA ALA A 367 12.54 1.73 -10.50
C ALA A 367 12.74 1.83 -8.98
N PRO A 368 11.75 2.37 -8.24
CA PRO A 368 11.85 2.52 -6.79
C PRO A 368 12.07 1.22 -6.03
N VAL A 369 12.84 1.31 -4.94
CA VAL A 369 12.98 0.27 -3.92
C VAL A 369 12.78 0.87 -2.54
N ALA A 370 12.35 0.07 -1.56
CA ALA A 370 12.06 0.54 -0.22
C ALA A 370 12.46 -0.46 0.86
N VAL A 371 12.71 0.07 2.06
CA VAL A 371 12.91 -0.69 3.29
C VAL A 371 11.74 -0.45 4.22
N SER A 372 11.40 -1.46 5.01
CA SER A 372 10.39 -1.38 6.04
C SER A 372 10.97 -1.48 7.45
N LEU A 373 10.36 -0.69 8.34
CA LEU A 373 10.67 -0.64 9.77
C LEU A 373 9.42 -1.04 10.52
N ILE A 374 9.51 -2.10 11.31
CA ILE A 374 8.40 -2.67 12.09
C ILE A 374 8.69 -2.45 13.57
N ALA A 375 7.77 -1.80 14.27
CA ALA A 375 7.88 -1.56 15.72
C ALA A 375 6.95 -2.48 16.51
N GLY A 376 7.10 -2.51 17.83
CA GLY A 376 6.16 -3.19 18.71
C GLY A 376 4.76 -2.56 18.74
N PRO A 377 3.80 -3.24 19.40
CA PRO A 377 2.40 -2.83 19.37
C PRO A 377 2.19 -1.45 20.02
N GLY A 378 1.40 -0.60 19.36
CA GLY A 378 1.10 0.76 19.83
C GLY A 378 2.28 1.73 19.75
N MET A 379 3.35 1.38 19.03
CA MET A 379 4.52 2.23 18.83
C MET A 379 4.46 3.04 17.52
N ASP A 380 3.26 3.24 16.98
CA ASP A 380 2.97 3.94 15.72
C ASP A 380 3.57 5.34 15.63
N LEU A 381 3.20 6.24 16.57
CA LEU A 381 3.71 7.62 16.59
C LEU A 381 5.22 7.67 16.86
N PRO A 382 5.78 6.93 17.82
CA PRO A 382 7.23 6.82 17.96
C PRO A 382 7.92 6.37 16.67
N LEU A 383 7.36 5.39 15.95
CA LEU A 383 7.91 4.88 14.69
C LEU A 383 7.89 5.96 13.61
N LEU A 384 6.78 6.67 13.44
CA LEU A 384 6.66 7.79 12.50
C LEU A 384 7.66 8.90 12.81
N ARG A 385 7.83 9.28 14.07
CA ARG A 385 8.83 10.29 14.51
C ARG A 385 10.25 9.83 14.20
N TRP A 386 10.55 8.56 14.47
CA TRP A 386 11.87 8.00 14.17
C TRP A 386 12.15 8.03 12.67
N VAL A 387 11.19 7.62 11.84
CA VAL A 387 11.30 7.66 10.37
C VAL A 387 11.46 9.09 9.85
N ASP A 388 10.71 10.06 10.38
CA ASP A 388 10.82 11.45 9.97
C ASP A 388 12.23 11.99 10.22
N ARG A 389 12.84 11.67 11.37
CA ARG A 389 14.22 12.07 11.65
C ARG A 389 15.24 11.32 10.80
N LEU A 390 15.06 10.02 10.56
CA LEU A 390 15.92 9.26 9.64
C LEU A 390 15.92 9.91 8.25
N ALA A 391 14.75 10.33 7.76
CA ALA A 391 14.61 10.99 6.47
C ALA A 391 15.24 12.40 6.44
N GLN A 392 15.12 13.17 7.53
CA GLN A 392 15.67 14.53 7.64
C GLN A 392 17.20 14.56 7.85
N ALA A 393 17.76 13.56 8.53
CA ALA A 393 19.20 13.46 8.81
C ALA A 393 20.07 13.26 7.56
N ARG A 394 19.48 13.20 6.36
CA ARG A 394 20.18 13.09 5.07
C ARG A 394 20.03 14.38 4.25
N PRO A 395 20.70 15.50 4.60
CA PRO A 395 20.71 16.69 3.76
C PRO A 395 21.52 16.43 2.47
N GLY A 396 20.92 16.61 1.30
CA GLY A 396 21.66 16.65 0.02
C GLY A 396 21.25 15.65 -1.07
N ARG A 397 20.30 14.74 -0.80
CA ARG A 397 19.58 14.01 -1.85
C ARG A 397 18.10 14.16 -1.61
N SER A 398 17.54 15.28 -2.08
CA SER A 398 16.10 15.45 -2.16
C SER A 398 15.50 14.26 -2.91
N LEU A 399 14.88 13.32 -2.19
CA LEU A 399 13.85 12.44 -2.77
C LEU A 399 12.57 13.26 -3.08
N ALA A 400 12.49 14.51 -2.62
CA ALA A 400 11.45 15.44 -3.03
C ALA A 400 11.57 15.70 -4.53
N ALA A 401 10.61 15.13 -5.24
CA ALA A 401 10.03 15.60 -6.49
C ALA A 401 11.00 16.37 -7.40
N SER A 402 11.82 15.65 -8.17
CA SER A 402 11.82 15.99 -9.59
C SER A 402 10.38 15.79 -10.04
N ARG A 403 9.61 16.88 -10.16
CA ARG A 403 8.33 16.83 -10.86
C ARG A 403 8.60 16.09 -12.18
N PRO A 404 7.91 14.98 -12.48
CA PRO A 404 8.04 14.39 -13.80
C PRO A 404 7.71 15.49 -14.81
N SER A 405 8.68 15.81 -15.67
CA SER A 405 8.46 16.73 -16.77
C SER A 405 7.33 16.15 -17.61
N ALA A 406 6.31 16.95 -17.90
CA ALA A 406 5.17 16.58 -18.74
C ALA A 406 5.58 16.24 -20.21
N ALA A 407 6.88 16.25 -20.54
CA ALA A 407 7.39 16.08 -21.89
C ALA A 407 7.54 14.63 -22.37
N ALA A 408 7.25 13.61 -21.56
CA ALA A 408 7.48 12.21 -21.95
C ALA A 408 6.26 11.45 -22.51
N ALA A 409 5.07 12.06 -22.58
CA ALA A 409 3.84 11.40 -23.03
C ALA A 409 3.51 11.57 -24.53
N GLY A 410 4.44 12.12 -25.33
CA GLY A 410 4.17 12.48 -26.73
C GLY A 410 4.94 11.64 -27.74
N VAL A 411 4.68 10.34 -27.88
CA VAL A 411 4.99 9.59 -29.11
C VAL A 411 3.97 8.46 -29.32
N ALA A 412 2.96 8.72 -30.14
CA ALA A 412 2.34 7.72 -31.02
C ALA A 412 2.01 8.46 -32.32
N GLY A 413 2.90 8.32 -33.31
CA GLY A 413 2.72 8.88 -34.63
C GLY A 413 1.55 8.22 -35.34
N GLU A 414 0.69 9.04 -35.92
CA GLU A 414 -0.32 8.63 -36.89
C GLU A 414 0.36 7.99 -38.11
N PRO A 415 -0.14 6.86 -38.64
CA PRO A 415 0.28 6.38 -39.95
C PRO A 415 -0.38 7.23 -41.03
N GLY A 416 0.45 7.93 -41.80
CA GLY A 416 0.06 8.83 -42.88
C GLY A 416 -0.73 8.16 -44.00
N GLU A 417 -1.73 8.89 -44.48
CA GLU A 417 -2.49 8.62 -45.69
C GLU A 417 -1.57 8.66 -46.92
N THR A 418 -1.37 7.52 -47.58
CA THR A 418 -0.83 7.46 -48.95
C THR A 418 -1.98 7.57 -49.95
N GLY A 419 -2.32 8.80 -50.34
CA GLY A 419 -3.15 9.07 -51.52
C GLY A 419 -2.28 9.21 -52.77
N GLU A 420 -2.04 8.12 -53.49
CA GLU A 420 -1.46 8.18 -54.84
C GLU A 420 -2.53 8.46 -55.89
N GLY A 421 -2.45 9.64 -56.48
CA GLY A 421 -3.30 10.08 -57.59
C GLY A 421 -3.03 9.31 -58.88
N HIS A 422 -4.07 8.66 -59.39
CA HIS A 422 -4.10 8.10 -60.74
C HIS A 422 -4.46 9.20 -61.76
N THR A 423 -3.50 9.65 -62.54
CA THR A 423 -3.74 10.38 -63.80
C THR A 423 -2.86 9.83 -64.90
N ARG A 424 -3.42 9.01 -65.79
CA ARG A 424 -2.99 8.91 -67.20
C ARG A 424 -4.18 8.55 -68.10
N ARG A 425 -4.54 9.48 -68.99
CA ARG A 425 -5.11 9.20 -70.32
C ARG A 425 -4.06 9.62 -71.35
N ASN A 426 -3.73 8.71 -72.27
CA ASN A 426 -3.51 8.92 -73.71
C ASN A 426 -2.72 7.74 -74.28
N GLY A 427 -3.27 7.13 -75.33
CA GLY A 427 -2.69 6.01 -76.07
C GLY A 427 -3.75 4.97 -76.37
#